data_AF-A0AAD4MRL6-F1
#
_entry.id   AF-A0AAD4MRL6-F1
#
_cell.length_a   1.000
_cell.length_b   1.000
_cell.length_c   1.000
_cell.angle_alpha   90.00
_cell.angle_beta   90.00
_cell.angle_gamma   90.00
#
_symmetry.space_group_name_H-M   'P 1'
#
loop_
_entity.id
_entity.type
_entity.pdbx_description
1 polymer ?
#
loop_
_entity_poly.entity_id
_entity_poly.type
_entity_poly.pdbx_seq_one_letter_code
_entity_poly.pdbx_strand_id
1 'polypeptide(L)'
;MSSNDQASFNLPFDFSDFSLSDRNKSLRQIYEDEGLNYGKDVSAAELKSRMSNAVKLRKASVANVLKLINSSRKVQLCFLVDVTGSMTSYIDGVRDSILRIVEKLTAAGSGAIAKEVSLAFVGYRDFGYENPFELLPFTENAENFRQFCSKIQTTRGPKYMIENDMPEDVFGGLEKAISNLSWSDQMCTKIIFHIADHPCHGKKYHTSNYPYSDRSNDNHHSDRYPDGDPNGRTEEMLFNALREKGIQYHFGKITSHTDKMIELFSEAMGSEIEVFDIKNVDKLVDCIVSSVSIGTSVLPSMKAKKLDIKTEKAMPDWSKLPIFKGAYLSYEMPETVIEVISDVPMTPKRATKAKIQIAEHPFAHGSERKVFYGNDMSSNSPTDIVLKEYIRQNTDAASRSAAIPYEIATQMQTIAEYLASVFNVCLKEKAGIIPENHLELYIKFLKVQVKIIFEGDENYPVPLS
;
A
#
# COMPACT_ATOMS: atom_id res chain seq x y z
N MET A 1 -2.28 13.18 56.75
CA MET A 1 -1.14 13.83 56.07
C MET A 1 -0.41 12.78 55.26
N SER A 2 -0.54 12.84 53.94
CA SER A 2 0.48 12.45 52.94
C SER A 2 -0.03 12.95 51.58
N SER A 3 -0.03 14.27 51.41
CA SER A 3 0.95 14.98 50.58
C SER A 3 0.83 14.58 49.11
N ASN A 4 0.17 15.47 48.37
CA ASN A 4 0.23 15.65 46.92
C ASN A 4 1.64 15.36 46.37
N ASP A 5 1.84 14.21 45.75
CA ASP A 5 2.88 14.03 44.73
C ASP A 5 2.32 14.46 43.37
N GLN A 6 1.88 15.72 43.30
CA GLN A 6 1.67 16.44 42.04
C GLN A 6 2.89 17.33 41.76
N ALA A 7 4.10 16.79 41.83
CA ALA A 7 5.29 17.50 41.36
C ALA A 7 5.16 17.76 39.85
N SER A 8 5.23 19.02 39.44
CA SER A 8 5.32 19.41 38.03
C SER A 8 6.59 18.83 37.44
N PHE A 9 6.46 17.99 36.41
CA PHE A 9 7.61 17.51 35.68
C PHE A 9 8.06 18.61 34.73
N ASN A 10 9.12 19.35 35.08
CA ASN A 10 9.71 20.32 34.19
C ASN A 10 10.47 19.57 33.11
N LEU A 11 9.93 19.58 31.89
CA LEU A 11 10.68 19.12 30.73
C LEU A 11 11.96 19.97 30.61
N PRO A 12 13.07 19.40 30.10
CA PRO A 12 14.29 20.17 29.83
C PRO A 12 14.11 21.32 28.82
N PHE A 13 12.93 21.40 28.18
CA PHE A 13 12.55 22.42 27.22
C PHE A 13 11.16 22.97 27.57
N ASP A 14 11.02 24.30 27.54
CA ASP A 14 9.71 24.96 27.56
C ASP A 14 9.14 24.98 26.13
N PHE A 15 8.07 24.21 25.93
CA PHE A 15 7.37 24.08 24.65
C PHE A 15 6.31 25.18 24.43
N SER A 16 6.05 26.03 25.43
CA SER A 16 5.04 27.08 25.35
C SER A 16 5.51 28.36 24.66
N ASP A 17 6.83 28.52 24.47
CA ASP A 17 7.43 29.71 23.88
C ASP A 17 8.21 29.37 22.61
N PHE A 18 7.59 29.62 21.45
CA PHE A 18 8.24 29.46 20.15
C PHE A 18 9.11 30.67 19.84
N SER A 19 10.41 30.53 20.05
CA SER A 19 11.37 31.55 19.67
C SER A 19 11.30 31.82 18.16
N LEU A 20 11.74 33.01 17.73
CA LEU A 20 11.87 33.33 16.30
C LEU A 20 12.74 32.30 15.55
N SER A 21 13.76 31.75 16.23
CA SER A 21 14.61 30.69 15.67
C SER A 21 13.82 29.39 15.44
N ASP A 22 12.96 29.01 16.37
CA ASP A 22 12.17 27.77 16.23
C ASP A 22 11.13 27.89 15.12
N ARG A 23 10.50 29.06 14.96
CA ARG A 23 9.62 29.34 13.81
C ARG A 23 10.36 29.26 12.48
N ASN A 24 11.60 29.76 12.41
CA ASN A 24 12.45 29.64 11.23
C ASN A 24 12.78 28.17 10.93
N LYS A 25 13.10 27.37 11.95
CA LYS A 25 13.39 25.93 11.80
C LYS A 25 12.18 25.15 11.32
N SER A 26 10.99 25.36 11.89
CA SER A 26 9.76 24.69 11.44
C SER A 26 9.43 25.02 9.98
N LEU A 27 9.61 26.28 9.58
CA LEU A 27 9.43 26.69 8.19
C LEU A 27 10.51 26.12 7.26
N ARG A 28 11.76 26.03 7.73
CA ARG A 28 12.85 25.38 6.98
C ARG A 28 12.49 23.95 6.64
N GLN A 29 11.98 23.18 7.59
CA GLN A 29 11.53 21.81 7.33
C GLN A 29 10.48 21.75 6.21
N ILE A 30 9.45 22.61 6.25
CA ILE A 30 8.41 22.65 5.21
C ILE A 30 9.01 22.98 3.83
N TYR A 31 9.94 23.94 3.76
CA TYR A 31 10.60 24.29 2.51
C TYR A 31 11.45 23.12 1.98
N GLU A 32 12.22 22.48 2.86
CA GLU A 32 13.08 21.34 2.50
C GLU A 32 12.26 20.12 2.06
N ASP A 33 11.12 19.85 2.71
CA ASP A 33 10.18 18.79 2.32
C ASP A 33 9.63 19.01 0.90
N GLU A 34 9.42 20.27 0.51
CA GLU A 34 9.01 20.64 -0.84
C GLU A 34 10.21 20.81 -1.80
N GLY A 35 11.43 20.45 -1.38
CA GLY A 35 12.65 20.46 -2.19
C GLY A 35 13.28 21.83 -2.39
N LEU A 36 12.94 22.81 -1.57
CA LEU A 36 13.44 24.18 -1.64
C LEU A 36 14.45 24.48 -0.53
N ASN A 37 15.45 25.30 -0.84
CA ASN A 37 16.40 25.78 0.17
C ASN A 37 15.81 26.98 0.92
N TYR A 38 15.61 26.83 2.23
CA TYR A 38 15.14 27.93 3.10
C TYR A 38 16.20 29.03 3.29
N GLY A 39 17.48 28.68 3.24
CA GLY A 39 18.58 29.61 3.53
C GLY A 39 18.68 29.98 5.02
N LYS A 40 19.24 31.15 5.28
CA LYS A 40 19.45 31.68 6.65
C LYS A 40 18.13 32.07 7.32
N ASP A 41 18.14 32.06 8.65
CA ASP A 41 17.03 32.52 9.49
C ASP A 41 16.69 34.00 9.18
N VAL A 42 15.41 34.32 9.24
CA VAL A 42 14.87 35.64 8.89
C VAL A 42 14.11 36.30 10.03
N SER A 43 13.88 37.61 9.87
CA SER A 43 13.10 38.44 10.77
C SER A 43 11.63 38.00 10.85
N ALA A 44 10.93 38.39 11.91
CA ALA A 44 9.50 38.07 12.10
C ALA A 44 8.62 38.57 10.95
N ALA A 45 8.94 39.74 10.37
CA ALA A 45 8.19 40.32 9.25
C ALA A 45 8.33 39.47 7.98
N GLU A 46 9.55 39.04 7.65
CA GLU A 46 9.79 38.17 6.49
C GLU A 46 9.27 36.76 6.73
N LEU A 47 9.32 36.27 7.98
CA LEU A 47 8.79 34.97 8.36
C LEU A 47 7.29 34.83 8.05
N LYS A 48 6.51 35.89 8.23
CA LYS A 48 5.09 35.92 7.84
C LYS A 48 4.90 35.73 6.32
N SER A 49 5.74 36.36 5.51
CA SER A 49 5.74 36.19 4.05
C SER A 49 6.12 34.76 3.65
N ARG A 50 7.18 34.22 4.27
CA ARG A 50 7.62 32.83 4.05
C ARG A 50 6.59 31.81 4.48
N MET A 51 5.88 32.04 5.58
CA MET A 51 4.76 31.21 6.01
C MET A 51 3.64 31.18 4.97
N SER A 52 3.25 32.35 4.44
CA SER A 52 2.25 32.42 3.37
C SER A 52 2.67 31.61 2.13
N ASN A 53 3.95 31.69 1.76
CA ASN A 53 4.50 30.91 0.64
C ASN A 53 4.55 29.41 0.95
N ALA A 54 4.97 29.01 2.16
CA ALA A 54 4.95 27.62 2.61
C ALA A 54 3.53 27.01 2.55
N VAL A 55 2.53 27.75 3.03
CA VAL A 55 1.12 27.33 2.96
C VAL A 55 0.67 27.15 1.51
N LYS A 56 1.05 28.05 0.59
CA LYS A 56 0.73 27.90 -0.85
C LYS A 56 1.38 26.66 -1.45
N LEU A 57 2.66 26.44 -1.18
CA LEU A 57 3.40 25.27 -1.65
C LEU A 57 2.77 23.98 -1.12
N ARG A 58 2.48 23.94 0.18
CA ARG A 58 1.86 22.77 0.81
C ARG A 58 0.46 22.50 0.27
N LYS A 59 -0.36 23.54 0.04
CA LYS A 59 -1.67 23.39 -0.62
C LYS A 59 -1.54 22.80 -2.01
N ALA A 60 -0.57 23.26 -2.81
CA ALA A 60 -0.32 22.69 -4.13
C ALA A 60 0.14 21.22 -4.05
N SER A 61 1.03 20.90 -3.11
CA SER A 61 1.52 19.56 -2.83
C SER A 61 0.37 18.61 -2.43
N VAL A 62 -0.48 19.03 -1.49
CA VAL A 62 -1.68 18.28 -1.07
C VAL A 62 -2.65 18.11 -2.23
N ALA A 63 -2.89 19.15 -3.03
CA ALA A 63 -3.75 19.05 -4.21
C ALA A 63 -3.22 18.04 -5.23
N ASN A 64 -1.89 17.99 -5.41
CA ASN A 64 -1.26 16.98 -6.26
C ASN A 64 -1.42 15.57 -5.69
N VAL A 65 -1.22 15.36 -4.38
CA VAL A 65 -1.47 14.07 -3.73
C VAL A 65 -2.92 13.63 -3.89
N LEU A 66 -3.89 14.53 -3.66
CA LEU A 66 -5.31 14.24 -3.87
C LEU A 66 -5.62 13.92 -5.34
N LYS A 67 -4.98 14.60 -6.29
CA LYS A 67 -5.08 14.28 -7.72
C LYS A 67 -4.55 12.87 -8.00
N LEU A 68 -3.39 12.51 -7.45
CA LEU A 68 -2.81 11.16 -7.59
C LEU A 68 -3.72 10.08 -6.98
N ILE A 69 -4.28 10.32 -5.79
CA ILE A 69 -5.25 9.41 -5.16
C ILE A 69 -6.46 9.25 -6.07
N ASN A 70 -7.04 10.34 -6.58
CA ASN A 70 -8.17 10.26 -7.49
C ASN A 70 -7.85 9.53 -8.80
N SER A 71 -6.65 9.74 -9.34
CA SER A 71 -6.15 9.05 -10.53
C SER A 71 -5.98 7.55 -10.30
N SER A 72 -5.43 7.14 -9.15
CA SER A 72 -5.28 5.72 -8.79
C SER A 72 -6.61 4.97 -8.67
N ARG A 73 -7.72 5.69 -8.43
CA ARG A 73 -9.08 5.14 -8.38
C ARG A 73 -9.71 4.97 -9.76
N LYS A 74 -9.01 5.31 -10.84
CA LYS A 74 -9.33 4.83 -12.19
C LYS A 74 -8.70 3.45 -12.32
N VAL A 75 -9.51 2.43 -12.64
CA VAL A 75 -9.08 1.03 -12.61
C VAL A 75 -9.27 0.42 -14.00
N GLN A 76 -8.19 -0.12 -14.57
CA GLN A 76 -8.21 -0.92 -15.79
C GLN A 76 -7.96 -2.38 -15.42
N LEU A 77 -8.95 -3.24 -15.69
CA LEU A 77 -8.90 -4.66 -15.42
C LEU A 77 -8.87 -5.43 -16.73
N CYS A 78 -7.87 -6.29 -16.90
CA CYS A 78 -7.80 -7.26 -17.99
C CYS A 78 -7.99 -8.67 -17.44
N PHE A 79 -8.97 -9.39 -17.96
CA PHE A 79 -9.13 -10.82 -17.74
C PHE A 79 -8.37 -11.55 -18.84
N LEU A 80 -7.21 -12.09 -18.49
CA LEU A 80 -6.43 -12.97 -19.36
C LEU A 80 -6.84 -14.41 -19.04
N VAL A 81 -7.44 -15.11 -19.99
CA VAL A 81 -8.14 -16.37 -19.71
C VAL A 81 -7.75 -17.43 -20.72
N ASP A 82 -7.38 -18.60 -20.23
CA ASP A 82 -7.33 -19.81 -21.05
C ASP A 82 -8.75 -20.15 -21.53
N VAL A 83 -8.93 -20.25 -22.85
CA VAL A 83 -10.24 -20.55 -23.47
C VAL A 83 -10.24 -21.89 -24.22
N THR A 84 -9.43 -22.84 -23.76
CA THR A 84 -9.46 -24.24 -24.22
C THR A 84 -10.62 -25.03 -23.63
N GLY A 85 -10.79 -26.26 -24.12
CA GLY A 85 -11.95 -27.12 -23.83
C GLY A 85 -12.20 -27.45 -22.36
N SER A 86 -11.18 -27.39 -21.48
CA SER A 86 -11.33 -27.62 -20.03
C SER A 86 -11.92 -26.42 -19.29
N MET A 87 -11.86 -25.23 -19.90
CA MET A 87 -12.11 -23.95 -19.21
C MET A 87 -13.58 -23.51 -19.18
N THR A 88 -14.52 -24.29 -19.74
CA THR A 88 -15.92 -23.86 -19.95
C THR A 88 -16.58 -23.31 -18.68
N SER A 89 -16.50 -24.06 -17.58
CA SER A 89 -17.14 -23.67 -16.31
C SER A 89 -16.49 -22.45 -15.63
N TYR A 90 -15.22 -22.18 -15.94
CA TYR A 90 -14.48 -21.06 -15.36
C TYR A 90 -14.79 -19.76 -16.09
N ILE A 91 -15.01 -19.81 -17.40
CA ILE A 91 -15.47 -18.65 -18.21
C ILE A 91 -16.87 -18.22 -17.77
N ASP A 92 -17.77 -19.17 -17.50
CA ASP A 92 -19.07 -18.87 -16.90
C ASP A 92 -18.91 -18.15 -15.54
N GLY A 93 -17.97 -18.62 -14.71
CA GLY A 93 -17.63 -17.97 -13.44
C GLY A 93 -17.10 -16.54 -13.60
N VAL A 94 -16.24 -16.28 -14.59
CA VAL A 94 -15.76 -14.93 -14.93
C VAL A 94 -16.92 -14.02 -15.35
N ARG A 95 -17.81 -14.52 -16.21
CA ARG A 95 -19.00 -13.79 -16.68
C ARG A 95 -19.92 -13.42 -15.52
N ASP A 96 -20.18 -14.34 -14.61
CA ASP A 96 -21.13 -14.11 -13.52
C ASP A 96 -20.54 -13.22 -12.40
N SER A 97 -19.22 -13.20 -12.27
CA SER A 97 -18.51 -12.39 -11.28
C SER A 97 -18.36 -10.94 -11.68
N ILE A 98 -18.30 -10.62 -12.99
CA ILE A 98 -17.94 -9.26 -13.46
C ILE A 98 -18.89 -8.17 -12.99
N LEU A 99 -20.20 -8.41 -13.03
CA LEU A 99 -21.19 -7.43 -12.58
C LEU A 99 -21.03 -7.17 -11.11
N ARG A 100 -20.81 -8.23 -10.30
CA ARG A 100 -20.59 -8.10 -8.86
C ARG A 100 -19.31 -7.35 -8.54
N ILE A 101 -18.25 -7.55 -9.32
CA ILE A 101 -16.98 -6.82 -9.17
C ILE A 101 -17.22 -5.34 -9.47
N VAL A 102 -17.83 -5.02 -10.61
CA VAL A 102 -18.13 -3.63 -10.99
C VAL A 102 -19.04 -2.97 -9.96
N GLU A 103 -20.12 -3.63 -9.55
CA GLU A 103 -21.04 -3.17 -8.51
C GLU A 103 -20.30 -2.90 -7.20
N LYS A 104 -19.43 -3.81 -6.73
CA LYS A 104 -18.68 -3.61 -5.48
C LYS A 104 -17.66 -2.48 -5.58
N LEU A 105 -16.98 -2.35 -6.71
CA LEU A 105 -15.98 -1.30 -6.93
C LEU A 105 -16.60 0.09 -7.09
N THR A 106 -17.81 0.15 -7.65
CA THR A 106 -18.52 1.40 -8.00
C THR A 106 -19.72 1.69 -7.09
N ALA A 107 -19.95 0.87 -6.05
CA ALA A 107 -21.08 0.98 -5.15
C ALA A 107 -21.26 2.43 -4.66
N ALA A 108 -22.45 2.97 -4.88
CA ALA A 108 -22.73 4.38 -4.68
C ALA A 108 -22.52 4.81 -3.22
N GLY A 109 -21.80 5.92 -3.02
CA GLY A 109 -21.55 6.53 -1.72
C GLY A 109 -20.12 7.04 -1.55
N SER A 110 -19.78 7.50 -0.34
CA SER A 110 -18.46 7.99 0.05
C SER A 110 -17.36 6.91 0.01
N GLY A 111 -17.75 5.63 -0.11
CA GLY A 111 -16.88 4.45 -0.02
C GLY A 111 -16.57 3.75 -1.36
N ALA A 112 -16.96 4.31 -2.51
CA ALA A 112 -16.64 3.71 -3.81
C ALA A 112 -15.12 3.58 -3.99
N ILE A 113 -14.63 2.35 -4.16
CA ILE A 113 -13.18 2.07 -4.28
C ILE A 113 -12.66 2.67 -5.60
N ALA A 114 -13.38 2.42 -6.68
CA ALA A 114 -13.08 2.95 -8.00
C ALA A 114 -14.03 4.09 -8.38
N LYS A 115 -13.52 5.08 -9.12
CA LYS A 115 -14.33 6.11 -9.77
C LYS A 115 -14.73 5.71 -11.18
N GLU A 116 -13.83 5.02 -11.87
CA GLU A 116 -13.97 4.58 -13.25
C GLU A 116 -13.41 3.16 -13.32
N VAL A 117 -14.12 2.25 -13.97
CA VAL A 117 -13.66 0.87 -14.19
C VAL A 117 -13.75 0.58 -15.68
N SER A 118 -12.62 0.24 -16.29
CA SER A 118 -12.56 -0.25 -17.66
C SER A 118 -12.15 -1.72 -17.65
N LEU A 119 -12.87 -2.52 -18.44
CA LEU A 119 -12.71 -3.97 -18.51
C LEU A 119 -12.23 -4.38 -19.90
N ALA A 120 -11.23 -5.26 -19.97
CA ALA A 120 -10.75 -5.89 -21.19
C ALA A 120 -10.66 -7.40 -21.00
N PHE A 121 -10.77 -8.14 -22.11
CA PHE A 121 -10.66 -9.60 -22.11
C PHE A 121 -9.64 -10.03 -23.15
N VAL A 122 -8.78 -10.96 -22.76
CA VAL A 122 -7.85 -11.66 -23.66
C VAL A 122 -8.03 -13.15 -23.42
N GLY A 123 -8.69 -13.83 -24.36
CA GLY A 123 -8.71 -15.28 -24.42
C GLY A 123 -7.50 -15.77 -25.19
N TYR A 124 -6.83 -16.81 -24.71
CA TYR A 124 -5.77 -17.50 -25.46
C TYR A 124 -5.98 -19.02 -25.45
N ARG A 125 -5.41 -19.68 -26.46
CA ARG A 125 -5.36 -21.14 -26.63
C ARG A 125 -3.94 -21.51 -27.06
N ASP A 126 -3.65 -22.80 -27.20
CA ASP A 126 -2.39 -23.27 -27.77
C ASP A 126 -2.10 -22.81 -29.23
N PHE A 127 -0.85 -22.94 -29.64
CA PHE A 127 -0.36 -22.85 -31.01
C PHE A 127 -1.07 -23.84 -31.94
N GLY A 128 -1.53 -23.39 -33.10
CA GLY A 128 -2.10 -24.26 -34.14
C GLY A 128 -3.64 -24.31 -34.15
N TYR A 129 -4.30 -23.64 -33.21
CA TYR A 129 -5.72 -23.32 -33.33
C TYR A 129 -5.96 -22.32 -34.47
N GLU A 130 -7.09 -22.45 -35.18
CA GLU A 130 -7.49 -21.50 -36.23
C GLU A 130 -7.74 -20.09 -35.68
N ASN A 131 -8.33 -20.02 -34.48
CA ASN A 131 -8.51 -18.78 -33.72
C ASN A 131 -7.78 -18.88 -32.38
N PRO A 132 -6.48 -18.56 -32.31
CA PRO A 132 -5.69 -18.75 -31.09
C PRO A 132 -5.98 -17.69 -30.02
N PHE A 133 -6.57 -16.54 -30.39
CA PHE A 133 -6.82 -15.43 -29.46
C PHE A 133 -8.22 -14.83 -29.61
N GLU A 134 -8.82 -14.42 -28.50
CA GLU A 134 -10.09 -13.67 -28.45
C GLU A 134 -9.83 -12.34 -27.74
N LEU A 135 -10.12 -11.20 -28.36
CA LEU A 135 -9.80 -9.88 -27.81
C LEU A 135 -11.03 -9.00 -27.66
N LEU A 136 -11.25 -8.53 -26.43
CA LEU A 136 -12.13 -7.39 -26.14
C LEU A 136 -11.25 -6.22 -25.67
N PRO A 137 -11.15 -5.13 -26.46
CA PRO A 137 -10.53 -3.89 -26.01
C PRO A 137 -11.22 -3.32 -24.77
N PHE A 138 -10.55 -2.43 -24.05
CA PHE A 138 -11.11 -1.80 -22.85
C PHE A 138 -12.48 -1.16 -23.12
N THR A 139 -13.45 -1.52 -22.27
CA THR A 139 -14.80 -0.95 -22.26
C THR A 139 -15.21 -0.59 -20.85
N GLU A 140 -15.87 0.55 -20.67
CA GLU A 140 -16.49 0.93 -19.39
C GLU A 140 -17.88 0.31 -19.21
N ASN A 141 -18.37 -0.39 -20.23
CA ASN A 141 -19.68 -1.03 -20.19
C ASN A 141 -19.54 -2.51 -19.79
N ALA A 142 -19.87 -2.80 -18.53
CA ALA A 142 -19.86 -4.15 -17.99
C ALA A 142 -20.79 -5.13 -18.75
N GLU A 143 -21.87 -4.61 -19.35
CA GLU A 143 -22.77 -5.41 -20.18
C GLU A 143 -22.09 -5.85 -21.49
N ASN A 144 -21.34 -4.95 -22.13
CA ASN A 144 -20.58 -5.29 -23.35
C ASN A 144 -19.55 -6.39 -23.05
N PHE A 145 -18.86 -6.28 -21.91
CA PHE A 145 -17.95 -7.31 -21.44
C PHE A 145 -18.65 -8.65 -21.22
N ARG A 146 -19.79 -8.64 -20.53
CA ARG A 146 -20.60 -9.85 -20.26
C ARG A 146 -21.06 -10.52 -21.55
N GLN A 147 -21.54 -9.73 -22.52
CA GLN A 147 -21.98 -10.22 -23.83
C GLN A 147 -20.84 -10.75 -24.69
N PHE A 148 -19.63 -10.20 -24.55
CA PHE A 148 -18.45 -10.74 -25.19
C PHE A 148 -18.12 -12.12 -24.59
N CYS A 149 -18.04 -12.22 -23.27
CA CYS A 149 -17.78 -13.48 -22.57
C CYS A 149 -18.81 -14.57 -22.91
N SER A 150 -20.09 -14.24 -23.07
CA SER A 150 -21.12 -15.22 -23.46
C SER A 150 -20.97 -15.78 -24.87
N LYS A 151 -20.15 -15.15 -25.72
CA LYS A 151 -19.86 -15.63 -27.08
C LYS A 151 -18.59 -16.47 -27.15
N ILE A 152 -17.79 -16.49 -26.08
CA ILE A 152 -16.56 -17.27 -26.03
C ILE A 152 -16.91 -18.75 -26.05
N GLN A 153 -16.42 -19.46 -27.05
CA GLN A 153 -16.56 -20.90 -27.18
C GLN A 153 -15.26 -21.56 -26.78
N THR A 154 -15.32 -22.41 -25.77
CA THR A 154 -14.21 -23.31 -25.46
C THR A 154 -14.17 -24.42 -26.47
N THR A 155 -13.03 -24.59 -27.13
CA THR A 155 -12.83 -25.65 -28.11
C THR A 155 -11.69 -26.52 -27.66
N ARG A 156 -11.80 -27.83 -27.93
CA ARG A 156 -10.63 -28.70 -27.91
C ARG A 156 -9.87 -28.48 -29.21
N GLY A 157 -8.55 -28.55 -29.14
CA GLY A 157 -7.69 -28.46 -30.31
C GLY A 157 -8.02 -29.57 -31.33
N PRO A 158 -7.51 -29.45 -32.57
CA PRO A 158 -7.57 -30.52 -33.56
C PRO A 158 -7.10 -31.87 -32.99
N LYS A 159 -7.73 -32.99 -33.38
CA LYS A 159 -7.46 -34.33 -32.81
C LYS A 159 -5.98 -34.72 -32.75
N TYR A 160 -5.18 -34.32 -33.73
CA TYR A 160 -3.73 -34.57 -33.77
C TYR A 160 -2.93 -33.80 -32.71
N MET A 161 -3.55 -32.84 -32.01
CA MET A 161 -3.00 -32.04 -30.91
C MET A 161 -3.48 -32.53 -29.54
N ILE A 162 -4.69 -33.11 -29.47
CA ILE A 162 -5.38 -33.48 -28.22
C ILE A 162 -4.68 -34.63 -27.48
N GLU A 163 -3.96 -35.50 -28.18
CA GLU A 163 -3.55 -36.75 -27.56
C GLU A 163 -2.38 -36.59 -26.57
N ASN A 164 -1.56 -35.53 -26.65
CA ASN A 164 -0.35 -35.41 -25.81
C ASN A 164 0.17 -33.96 -25.62
N ASP A 165 -0.67 -32.92 -25.64
CA ASP A 165 -0.21 -31.57 -25.27
C ASP A 165 -1.18 -30.92 -24.29
N MET A 166 -0.68 -30.60 -23.11
CA MET A 166 -1.47 -29.97 -22.05
C MET A 166 -1.03 -28.54 -21.72
N PRO A 167 0.27 -28.14 -21.82
CA PRO A 167 0.63 -26.74 -21.74
C PRO A 167 0.02 -25.91 -22.88
N GLU A 168 -0.10 -24.60 -22.67
CA GLU A 168 -0.82 -23.68 -23.57
C GLU A 168 0.05 -22.45 -23.94
N ASP A 169 -0.36 -21.66 -24.95
CA ASP A 169 0.33 -20.40 -25.36
C ASP A 169 0.04 -19.22 -24.41
N VAL A 170 0.36 -19.41 -23.13
CA VAL A 170 0.29 -18.39 -22.08
C VAL A 170 1.07 -17.13 -22.45
N PHE A 171 2.26 -17.29 -23.05
CA PHE A 171 3.11 -16.17 -23.43
C PHE A 171 2.51 -15.33 -24.55
N GLY A 172 1.83 -15.96 -25.52
CA GLY A 172 1.02 -15.25 -26.49
C GLY A 172 -0.14 -14.50 -25.86
N GLY A 173 -0.85 -15.12 -24.92
CA GLY A 173 -1.89 -14.45 -24.15
C GLY A 173 -1.38 -13.20 -23.42
N LEU A 174 -0.28 -13.34 -22.67
CA LEU A 174 0.39 -12.23 -21.98
C LEU A 174 0.84 -11.12 -22.94
N GLU A 175 1.47 -11.47 -24.05
CA GLU A 175 1.90 -10.50 -25.06
C GLU A 175 0.71 -9.72 -25.62
N LYS A 176 -0.41 -10.39 -25.95
CA LYS A 176 -1.64 -9.71 -26.39
C LYS A 176 -2.19 -8.78 -25.31
N ALA A 177 -2.24 -9.23 -24.07
CA ALA A 177 -2.69 -8.40 -22.96
C ALA A 177 -1.80 -7.16 -22.76
N ILE A 178 -0.49 -7.28 -22.90
CA ILE A 178 0.47 -6.18 -22.67
C ILE A 178 0.52 -5.19 -23.85
N SER A 179 0.52 -5.71 -25.08
CA SER A 179 0.87 -4.96 -26.29
C SER A 179 -0.32 -4.59 -27.16
N ASN A 180 -1.41 -5.36 -27.13
CA ASN A 180 -2.59 -5.10 -27.97
C ASN A 180 -3.72 -4.39 -27.24
N LEU A 181 -3.70 -4.35 -25.91
CA LEU A 181 -4.62 -3.52 -25.13
C LEU A 181 -4.08 -2.10 -24.95
N SER A 182 -4.96 -1.11 -25.11
CA SER A 182 -4.65 0.30 -24.90
C SER A 182 -4.66 0.66 -23.41
N TRP A 183 -3.66 0.18 -22.66
CA TRP A 183 -3.42 0.61 -21.30
C TRP A 183 -3.18 2.12 -21.25
N SER A 184 -3.76 2.80 -20.28
CA SER A 184 -3.65 4.25 -20.13
C SER A 184 -2.23 4.67 -19.80
N ASP A 185 -1.69 5.68 -20.48
CA ASP A 185 -0.42 6.32 -20.10
C ASP A 185 -0.57 7.23 -18.86
N GLN A 186 -1.82 7.50 -18.44
CA GLN A 186 -2.10 8.25 -17.23
C GLN A 186 -1.98 7.35 -16.00
N MET A 187 -1.76 7.97 -14.84
CA MET A 187 -1.78 7.27 -13.56
C MET A 187 -3.16 6.64 -13.32
N CYS A 188 -3.21 5.32 -13.24
CA CYS A 188 -4.38 4.51 -12.92
C CYS A 188 -3.91 3.17 -12.33
N THR A 189 -4.83 2.44 -11.70
CA THR A 189 -4.57 1.07 -11.25
C THR A 189 -4.78 0.13 -12.43
N LYS A 190 -3.74 -0.61 -12.83
CA LYS A 190 -3.76 -1.55 -13.97
C LYS A 190 -3.53 -2.96 -13.47
N ILE A 191 -4.46 -3.86 -13.77
CA ILE A 191 -4.43 -5.21 -13.23
C ILE A 191 -4.74 -6.22 -14.33
N ILE A 192 -3.92 -7.26 -14.43
CA ILE A 192 -4.24 -8.49 -15.16
C ILE A 192 -4.63 -9.57 -14.14
N PHE A 193 -5.82 -10.12 -14.32
CA PHE A 193 -6.26 -11.35 -13.69
C PHE A 193 -6.09 -12.48 -14.69
N HIS A 194 -5.05 -13.29 -14.51
CA HIS A 194 -4.76 -14.42 -15.38
C HIS A 194 -5.36 -15.71 -14.82
N ILE A 195 -6.24 -16.37 -15.57
CA ILE A 195 -6.99 -17.56 -15.14
C ILE A 195 -6.67 -18.71 -16.09
N ALA A 196 -6.06 -19.77 -15.56
CA ALA A 196 -5.68 -20.95 -16.32
C ALA A 196 -5.59 -22.20 -15.44
N ASP A 197 -5.86 -23.37 -16.02
CA ASP A 197 -5.75 -24.68 -15.39
C ASP A 197 -4.47 -25.42 -15.77
N HIS A 198 -3.81 -25.02 -16.87
CA HIS A 198 -2.54 -25.57 -17.35
C HIS A 198 -1.41 -24.52 -17.45
N PRO A 199 -0.13 -24.95 -17.35
CA PRO A 199 1.03 -24.06 -17.39
C PRO A 199 1.39 -23.65 -18.83
N CYS A 200 2.37 -22.76 -18.98
CA CYS A 200 2.97 -22.44 -20.26
C CYS A 200 3.92 -23.55 -20.75
N HIS A 201 4.21 -23.55 -22.05
CA HIS A 201 5.18 -24.45 -22.65
C HIS A 201 6.61 -24.29 -22.11
N GLY A 202 7.31 -25.41 -21.98
CA GLY A 202 8.70 -25.48 -21.54
C GLY A 202 8.82 -26.35 -20.28
N LYS A 203 9.73 -27.33 -20.32
CA LYS A 203 9.96 -28.31 -19.24
C LYS A 203 10.25 -27.69 -17.86
N LYS A 204 10.73 -26.44 -17.81
CA LYS A 204 11.01 -25.75 -16.55
C LYS A 204 9.75 -25.28 -15.80
N TYR A 205 8.61 -25.15 -16.49
CA TYR A 205 7.39 -24.57 -15.92
C TYR A 205 6.42 -25.59 -15.32
N HIS A 206 6.74 -26.89 -15.41
CA HIS A 206 5.94 -27.97 -14.84
C HIS A 206 6.84 -29.06 -14.24
N THR A 207 6.25 -29.87 -13.36
CA THR A 207 7.01 -30.92 -12.65
C THR A 207 7.13 -32.18 -13.50
N SER A 208 8.11 -33.04 -13.19
CA SER A 208 8.27 -34.35 -13.85
C SER A 208 7.07 -35.29 -13.69
N ASN A 209 6.16 -35.02 -12.75
CA ASN A 209 4.95 -35.82 -12.47
C ASN A 209 3.68 -35.15 -13.02
N TYR A 210 3.83 -34.09 -13.83
CA TYR A 210 2.73 -33.51 -14.58
C TYR A 210 2.04 -34.61 -15.41
N PRO A 211 0.69 -34.71 -15.45
CA PRO A 211 0.00 -35.87 -16.00
C PRO A 211 0.35 -36.08 -17.47
N TYR A 212 1.34 -36.93 -17.71
CA TYR A 212 1.61 -37.50 -19.02
C TYR A 212 0.44 -38.41 -19.35
N SER A 213 -0.09 -38.30 -20.56
CA SER A 213 -1.13 -39.22 -21.04
C SER A 213 -0.50 -40.61 -21.18
N ASP A 214 -0.56 -41.39 -20.10
CA ASP A 214 -0.17 -42.81 -20.07
C ASP A 214 -1.29 -43.62 -20.71
N ARG A 215 -1.24 -43.74 -22.03
CA ARG A 215 -1.92 -44.84 -22.76
C ARG A 215 -1.06 -45.52 -23.81
N SER A 216 0.18 -45.09 -24.00
CA SER A 216 1.12 -45.78 -24.87
C SER A 216 2.50 -45.72 -24.27
N ASN A 217 3.20 -46.85 -24.35
CA ASN A 217 4.53 -47.08 -23.82
C ASN A 217 5.60 -46.40 -24.72
N ASP A 218 5.28 -45.23 -25.28
CA ASP A 218 6.09 -44.42 -26.16
C ASP A 218 6.51 -43.14 -25.43
N ASN A 219 7.78 -42.78 -25.58
CA ASN A 219 8.39 -41.59 -24.99
C ASN A 219 7.87 -40.30 -25.67
N HIS A 220 6.56 -40.09 -25.73
CA HIS A 220 5.94 -38.90 -26.30
C HIS A 220 5.79 -37.83 -25.21
N HIS A 221 6.56 -36.76 -25.35
CA HIS A 221 6.54 -35.61 -24.45
C HIS A 221 5.16 -34.94 -24.49
N SER A 222 4.53 -34.77 -23.31
CA SER A 222 3.22 -34.12 -23.12
C SER A 222 3.23 -32.59 -23.34
N ASP A 223 4.31 -32.09 -23.91
CA ASP A 223 4.61 -30.68 -24.17
C ASP A 223 5.23 -30.65 -25.57
N ARG A 224 4.50 -30.12 -26.56
CA ARG A 224 5.00 -30.04 -27.95
C ARG A 224 6.15 -29.05 -28.10
N TYR A 225 6.36 -28.19 -27.11
CA TYR A 225 7.39 -27.16 -27.09
C TYR A 225 8.21 -27.24 -25.79
N PRO A 226 8.92 -28.37 -25.56
CA PRO A 226 9.59 -28.63 -24.29
C PRO A 226 10.76 -27.69 -23.99
N ASP A 227 11.31 -27.05 -25.03
CA ASP A 227 12.40 -26.07 -24.92
C ASP A 227 11.88 -24.64 -24.68
N GLY A 228 10.56 -24.47 -24.54
CA GLY A 228 9.91 -23.19 -24.28
C GLY A 228 9.16 -22.65 -25.50
N ASP A 229 8.77 -21.38 -25.42
CA ASP A 229 7.95 -20.71 -26.43
C ASP A 229 8.62 -20.68 -27.82
N PRO A 230 7.96 -21.20 -28.87
CA PRO A 230 8.52 -21.29 -30.23
C PRO A 230 8.75 -19.92 -30.88
N ASN A 231 8.15 -18.84 -30.38
CA ASN A 231 8.37 -17.47 -30.86
C ASN A 231 9.49 -16.75 -30.09
N GLY A 232 10.18 -17.45 -29.17
CA GLY A 232 11.33 -16.92 -28.42
C GLY A 232 10.96 -15.95 -27.30
N ARG A 233 9.69 -15.92 -26.88
CA ARG A 233 9.26 -15.11 -25.73
C ARG A 233 9.74 -15.76 -24.43
N THR A 234 10.14 -14.94 -23.47
CA THR A 234 10.51 -15.41 -22.12
C THR A 234 9.70 -14.70 -21.04
N GLU A 235 9.64 -15.33 -19.86
CA GLU A 235 9.04 -14.73 -18.68
C GLU A 235 9.71 -13.40 -18.31
N GLU A 236 11.05 -13.30 -18.42
CA GLU A 236 11.75 -12.07 -18.07
C GLU A 236 11.33 -10.90 -18.96
N MET A 237 11.19 -11.15 -20.27
CA MET A 237 10.76 -10.14 -21.24
C MET A 237 9.34 -9.64 -20.93
N LEU A 238 8.40 -10.56 -20.72
CA LEU A 238 6.99 -10.24 -20.50
C LEU A 238 6.76 -9.56 -19.13
N PHE A 239 7.36 -10.09 -18.07
CA PHE A 239 7.23 -9.52 -16.73
C PHE A 239 8.00 -8.21 -16.56
N ASN A 240 9.09 -7.99 -17.32
CA ASN A 240 9.69 -6.66 -17.41
C ASN A 240 8.74 -5.65 -18.08
N ALA A 241 8.08 -6.03 -19.17
CA ALA A 241 7.11 -5.18 -19.84
C ALA A 241 5.89 -4.84 -18.95
N LEU A 242 5.42 -5.80 -18.12
CA LEU A 242 4.39 -5.55 -17.11
C LEU A 242 4.84 -4.48 -16.11
N ARG A 243 6.05 -4.62 -15.55
CA ARG A 243 6.63 -3.65 -14.60
C ARG A 243 6.79 -2.26 -15.21
N GLU A 244 7.33 -2.17 -16.42
CA GLU A 244 7.52 -0.89 -17.11
C GLU A 244 6.20 -0.16 -17.34
N LYS A 245 5.12 -0.90 -17.60
CA LYS A 245 3.77 -0.34 -17.75
C LYS A 245 3.02 -0.13 -16.42
N GLY A 246 3.60 -0.55 -15.29
CA GLY A 246 2.99 -0.52 -13.97
C GLY A 246 1.75 -1.43 -13.86
N ILE A 247 1.73 -2.54 -14.60
CA ILE A 247 0.63 -3.51 -14.60
C ILE A 247 0.89 -4.54 -13.50
N GLN A 248 -0.07 -4.65 -12.59
CA GLN A 248 -0.09 -5.70 -11.56
C GLN A 248 -0.63 -6.99 -12.15
N TYR A 249 -0.07 -8.12 -11.73
CA TYR A 249 -0.42 -9.43 -12.27
C TYR A 249 -0.79 -10.35 -11.10
N HIS A 250 -1.98 -10.92 -11.19
CA HIS A 250 -2.50 -11.88 -10.22
C HIS A 250 -2.95 -13.14 -10.96
N PHE A 251 -2.84 -14.30 -10.29
CA PHE A 251 -3.11 -15.58 -10.92
C PHE A 251 -4.28 -16.32 -10.27
N GLY A 252 -5.31 -16.63 -11.06
CA GLY A 252 -6.46 -17.43 -10.68
C GLY A 252 -6.15 -18.90 -10.83
N LYS A 253 -5.54 -19.51 -9.80
CA LYS A 253 -5.11 -20.91 -9.85
C LYS A 253 -6.32 -21.85 -9.81
N ILE A 254 -6.39 -22.77 -10.78
CA ILE A 254 -7.44 -23.78 -10.86
C ILE A 254 -6.93 -25.16 -10.42
N THR A 255 -5.73 -25.55 -10.86
CA THR A 255 -5.09 -26.83 -10.54
C THR A 255 -3.70 -26.61 -9.95
N SER A 256 -3.07 -27.65 -9.40
CA SER A 256 -1.67 -27.61 -8.97
C SER A 256 -0.66 -27.67 -10.13
N HIS A 257 -1.12 -27.81 -11.37
CA HIS A 257 -0.23 -27.93 -12.52
C HIS A 257 0.54 -26.66 -12.84
N THR A 258 0.00 -25.51 -12.45
CA THR A 258 0.59 -24.20 -12.67
C THR A 258 1.54 -23.77 -11.56
N ASP A 259 1.75 -24.58 -10.52
CA ASP A 259 2.55 -24.19 -9.35
C ASP A 259 3.99 -23.83 -9.70
N LYS A 260 4.65 -24.63 -10.53
CA LYS A 260 6.02 -24.34 -10.93
C LYS A 260 6.12 -23.11 -11.83
N MET A 261 5.14 -22.91 -12.71
CA MET A 261 5.03 -21.70 -13.53
C MET A 261 4.87 -20.45 -12.65
N ILE A 262 3.99 -20.48 -11.64
CA ILE A 262 3.73 -19.36 -10.73
C ILE A 262 5.00 -19.01 -9.93
N GLU A 263 5.75 -20.01 -9.48
CA GLU A 263 7.04 -19.82 -8.80
C GLU A 263 8.03 -19.04 -9.69
N LEU A 264 8.26 -19.53 -10.92
CA LEU A 264 9.17 -18.88 -11.87
C LEU A 264 8.68 -17.49 -12.30
N PHE A 265 7.38 -17.31 -12.48
CA PHE A 265 6.81 -15.99 -12.77
C PHE A 265 6.98 -15.03 -11.60
N SER A 266 6.91 -15.50 -10.35
CA SER A 266 7.14 -14.68 -9.16
C SER A 266 8.59 -14.21 -9.07
N GLU A 267 9.54 -15.10 -9.39
CA GLU A 267 10.96 -14.75 -9.52
C GLU A 267 11.16 -13.70 -10.63
N ALA A 268 10.58 -13.94 -11.81
CA ALA A 268 10.66 -13.02 -12.94
C ALA A 268 10.02 -11.66 -12.64
N MET A 269 8.94 -11.62 -11.86
CA MET A 269 8.27 -10.39 -11.43
C MET A 269 9.09 -9.62 -10.37
N GLY A 270 9.87 -10.34 -9.56
CA GLY A 270 10.64 -9.80 -8.43
C GLY A 270 9.85 -9.72 -7.12
N SER A 271 8.66 -10.32 -7.09
CA SER A 271 7.77 -10.40 -5.92
C SER A 271 6.83 -11.60 -6.08
N GLU A 272 6.36 -12.15 -4.95
CA GLU A 272 5.36 -13.21 -4.96
C GLU A 272 4.08 -12.77 -5.69
N ILE A 273 3.62 -13.60 -6.64
CA ILE A 273 2.36 -13.38 -7.35
C ILE A 273 1.22 -13.80 -6.44
N GLU A 274 0.29 -12.89 -6.22
CA GLU A 274 -0.91 -13.18 -5.44
C GLU A 274 -1.82 -14.14 -6.22
N VAL A 275 -2.11 -15.27 -5.59
CA VAL A 275 -3.00 -16.31 -6.13
C VAL A 275 -4.40 -16.13 -5.55
N PHE A 276 -5.40 -16.11 -6.41
CA PHE A 276 -6.81 -15.99 -6.02
C PHE A 276 -7.65 -17.17 -6.52
N ASP A 277 -8.81 -17.36 -5.90
CA ASP A 277 -9.84 -18.29 -6.37
C ASP A 277 -10.91 -17.49 -7.12
N ILE A 278 -11.10 -17.76 -8.41
CA ILE A 278 -12.09 -17.08 -9.25
C ILE A 278 -13.53 -17.23 -8.72
N LYS A 279 -13.82 -18.28 -7.95
CA LYS A 279 -15.14 -18.47 -7.33
C LYS A 279 -15.36 -17.53 -6.13
N ASN A 280 -14.30 -16.92 -5.61
CA ASN A 280 -14.34 -16.01 -4.48
C ASN A 280 -14.20 -14.55 -4.94
N VAL A 281 -15.33 -13.95 -5.31
CA VAL A 281 -15.40 -12.55 -5.78
C VAL A 281 -14.91 -11.56 -4.72
N ASP A 282 -15.12 -11.84 -3.43
CA ASP A 282 -14.67 -10.95 -2.34
C ASP A 282 -13.15 -10.82 -2.35
N LYS A 283 -12.42 -11.94 -2.46
CA LYS A 283 -10.96 -11.91 -2.58
C LYS A 283 -10.48 -11.09 -3.77
N LEU A 284 -11.16 -11.20 -4.92
CA LEU A 284 -10.78 -10.41 -6.09
C LEU A 284 -10.95 -8.90 -5.84
N VAL A 285 -12.03 -8.51 -5.17
CA VAL A 285 -12.25 -7.11 -4.78
C VAL A 285 -11.18 -6.66 -3.79
N ASP A 286 -10.82 -7.49 -2.81
CA ASP A 286 -9.75 -7.20 -1.85
C ASP A 286 -8.40 -6.98 -2.55
N CYS A 287 -8.06 -7.79 -3.56
CA CYS A 287 -6.86 -7.59 -4.38
C CYS A 287 -6.88 -6.19 -5.03
N ILE A 288 -8.01 -5.80 -5.64
CA ILE A 288 -8.15 -4.49 -6.30
C ILE A 288 -8.04 -3.35 -5.30
N VAL A 289 -8.67 -3.48 -4.12
CA VAL A 289 -8.57 -2.50 -3.02
C VAL A 289 -7.12 -2.34 -2.57
N SER A 290 -6.40 -3.44 -2.40
CA SER A 290 -4.98 -3.45 -2.07
C SER A 290 -4.16 -2.75 -3.16
N SER A 291 -4.37 -3.09 -4.43
CA SER A 291 -3.70 -2.49 -5.59
C SER A 291 -3.91 -0.97 -5.68
N VAL A 292 -5.14 -0.48 -5.47
CA VAL A 292 -5.45 0.96 -5.42
C VAL A 292 -4.73 1.61 -4.23
N SER A 293 -4.74 0.96 -3.07
CA SER A 293 -4.09 1.46 -1.85
C SER A 293 -2.56 1.56 -2.00
N ILE A 294 -1.92 0.55 -2.61
CA ILE A 294 -0.49 0.56 -2.94
C ILE A 294 -0.18 1.71 -3.90
N GLY A 295 -0.99 1.85 -4.96
CA GLY A 295 -0.89 2.96 -5.91
C GLY A 295 -0.88 4.33 -5.21
N THR A 296 -1.77 4.54 -4.25
CA THR A 296 -1.79 5.80 -3.47
C THR A 296 -0.58 6.00 -2.55
N SER A 297 -0.04 4.92 -1.99
CA SER A 297 0.99 4.97 -0.93
C SER A 297 2.42 5.05 -1.47
N VAL A 298 2.69 4.47 -2.64
CA VAL A 298 4.04 4.38 -3.22
C VAL A 298 4.42 5.66 -3.98
N LEU A 299 3.45 6.35 -4.59
CA LEU A 299 3.67 7.53 -5.44
C LEU A 299 4.38 8.71 -4.74
N PRO A 300 4.10 9.04 -3.46
CA PRO A 300 4.85 10.09 -2.74
C PRO A 300 6.30 9.68 -2.41
N SER A 301 6.60 8.38 -2.32
CA SER A 301 7.89 7.87 -1.82
C SER A 301 8.95 7.66 -2.90
N MET A 302 8.62 7.84 -4.19
CA MET A 302 9.55 7.56 -5.32
C MET A 302 10.79 8.48 -5.37
N LYS A 303 10.89 9.49 -4.50
CA LYS A 303 12.06 10.38 -4.40
C LYS A 303 13.04 10.00 -3.28
N ALA A 304 12.74 9.00 -2.44
CA ALA A 304 13.59 8.64 -1.31
C ALA A 304 14.67 7.62 -1.71
N LYS A 305 15.94 7.91 -1.41
CA LYS A 305 17.03 6.92 -1.48
C LYS A 305 16.72 5.77 -0.53
N LYS A 306 16.74 4.54 -1.04
CA LYS A 306 16.61 3.32 -0.22
C LYS A 306 17.85 3.20 0.68
N LEU A 307 17.67 3.36 1.97
CA LEU A 307 18.68 3.10 2.99
C LEU A 307 18.59 1.64 3.40
N ASP A 308 19.74 0.97 3.49
CA ASP A 308 19.82 -0.41 3.98
C ASP A 308 19.85 -0.38 5.52
N ILE A 309 18.70 -0.67 6.13
CA ILE A 309 18.52 -0.65 7.58
C ILE A 309 18.26 -2.09 8.03
N LYS A 310 19.13 -2.64 8.89
CA LYS A 310 18.93 -3.95 9.49
C LYS A 310 17.60 -3.98 10.25
N THR A 311 16.77 -4.98 9.97
CA THR A 311 15.47 -5.17 10.64
C THR A 311 15.36 -6.53 11.33
N GLU A 312 14.57 -6.58 12.40
CA GLU A 312 14.28 -7.80 13.14
C GLU A 312 12.79 -7.91 13.44
N LYS A 313 12.11 -8.87 12.80
CA LYS A 313 10.66 -9.06 12.93
C LYS A 313 10.25 -9.78 14.23
N ALA A 314 11.20 -10.45 14.89
CA ALA A 314 10.91 -11.17 16.12
C ALA A 314 10.67 -10.19 17.27
N MET A 315 9.71 -10.50 18.13
CA MET A 315 9.43 -9.72 19.33
C MET A 315 10.60 -9.88 20.33
N PRO A 316 11.11 -8.80 20.94
CA PRO A 316 12.26 -8.89 21.83
C PRO A 316 11.91 -9.54 23.17
N ASP A 317 12.92 -10.09 23.83
CA ASP A 317 12.82 -10.50 25.22
C ASP A 317 12.94 -9.27 26.13
N TRP A 318 11.79 -8.75 26.57
CA TRP A 318 11.71 -7.56 27.42
C TRP A 318 12.54 -7.67 28.71
N SER A 319 12.75 -8.88 29.26
CA SER A 319 13.50 -9.05 30.51
C SER A 319 14.98 -8.65 30.40
N LYS A 320 15.51 -8.61 29.18
CA LYS A 320 16.93 -8.32 28.89
C LYS A 320 17.18 -6.86 28.50
N LEU A 321 16.13 -6.08 28.29
CA LEU A 321 16.23 -4.72 27.76
C LEU A 321 16.21 -3.67 28.88
N PRO A 322 17.00 -2.59 28.76
CA PRO A 322 17.01 -1.52 29.74
C PRO A 322 15.67 -0.78 29.78
N ILE A 323 15.32 -0.27 30.96
CA ILE A 323 14.16 0.61 31.16
C ILE A 323 14.62 2.05 31.04
N PHE A 324 14.06 2.75 30.07
CA PHE A 324 14.24 4.18 29.88
C PHE A 324 13.16 4.96 30.61
N LYS A 325 13.57 5.96 31.40
CA LYS A 325 12.65 6.94 32.00
C LYS A 325 12.48 8.11 31.03
N GLY A 326 11.28 8.65 31.00
CA GLY A 326 10.93 9.70 30.05
C GLY A 326 9.69 10.47 30.46
N ALA A 327 9.17 11.25 29.51
CA ALA A 327 7.88 11.90 29.65
C ALA A 327 7.09 11.84 28.34
N TYR A 328 5.77 11.72 28.47
CA TYR A 328 4.83 11.86 27.37
C TYR A 328 4.48 13.33 27.15
N LEU A 329 4.72 13.79 25.93
CA LEU A 329 4.21 15.04 25.41
C LEU A 329 2.93 14.77 24.59
N SER A 330 1.90 15.56 24.87
CA SER A 330 0.63 15.57 24.14
C SER A 330 0.03 16.96 24.20
N TYR A 331 -0.96 17.25 23.35
CA TYR A 331 -1.61 18.55 23.28
C TYR A 331 -3.09 18.45 23.65
N GLU A 332 -3.65 19.57 24.10
CA GLU A 332 -5.09 19.75 24.20
C GLU A 332 -5.73 19.69 22.81
N MET A 333 -6.91 19.07 22.73
CA MET A 333 -7.65 19.05 21.47
C MET A 333 -8.22 20.45 21.21
N PRO A 334 -8.28 20.89 19.94
CA PRO A 334 -9.02 22.09 19.58
C PRO A 334 -10.48 21.97 20.05
N GLU A 335 -11.10 23.09 20.43
CA GLU A 335 -12.51 23.12 20.82
C GLU A 335 -13.42 23.28 19.59
N THR A 336 -12.93 23.98 18.57
CA THR A 336 -13.71 24.30 17.37
C THR A 336 -12.90 24.10 16.08
N VAL A 337 -13.61 23.89 14.97
CA VAL A 337 -12.99 23.85 13.63
C VAL A 337 -12.40 25.23 13.26
N ILE A 338 -12.95 26.32 13.81
CA ILE A 338 -12.47 27.68 13.57
C ILE A 338 -11.04 27.83 14.12
N GLU A 339 -10.75 27.29 15.31
CA GLU A 339 -9.38 27.33 15.88
C GLU A 339 -8.35 26.68 14.96
N VAL A 340 -8.71 25.54 14.35
CA VAL A 340 -7.85 24.85 13.37
C VAL A 340 -7.65 25.70 12.11
N ILE A 341 -8.72 26.28 11.57
CA ILE A 341 -8.65 27.09 10.33
C ILE A 341 -7.91 28.42 10.58
N SER A 342 -8.00 28.97 11.78
CA SER A 342 -7.35 30.21 12.19
C SER A 342 -5.93 30.02 12.74
N ASP A 343 -5.38 28.80 12.72
CA ASP A 343 -4.02 28.48 13.17
C ASP A 343 -3.76 28.92 14.62
N VAL A 344 -4.74 28.69 15.50
CA VAL A 344 -4.60 28.99 16.93
C VAL A 344 -3.55 28.06 17.54
N PRO A 345 -2.53 28.57 18.25
CA PRO A 345 -1.50 27.74 18.85
C PRO A 345 -2.09 26.69 19.80
N MET A 346 -1.63 25.44 19.66
CA MET A 346 -2.08 24.34 20.52
C MET A 346 -1.45 24.44 21.91
N THR A 347 -2.24 24.14 22.94
CA THR A 347 -1.75 24.14 24.33
C THR A 347 -1.17 22.76 24.67
N PRO A 348 0.09 22.65 25.12
CA PRO A 348 0.65 21.38 25.56
C PRO A 348 0.00 20.92 26.87
N LYS A 349 -0.30 19.63 26.97
CA LYS A 349 -0.75 19.00 28.21
C LYS A 349 0.40 18.92 29.20
N ARG A 350 0.06 18.85 30.48
CA ARG A 350 1.04 18.52 31.52
C ARG A 350 1.69 17.18 31.20
N ALA A 351 3.02 17.19 31.09
CA ALA A 351 3.80 16.00 30.78
C ALA A 351 3.58 14.92 31.86
N THR A 352 3.37 13.69 31.41
CA THR A 352 3.23 12.52 32.32
C THR A 352 4.48 11.69 32.28
N LYS A 353 4.91 11.16 33.43
CA LYS A 353 6.11 10.32 33.52
C LYS A 353 5.93 9.06 32.67
N ALA A 354 6.98 8.69 31.96
CA ALA A 354 7.06 7.49 31.16
C ALA A 354 8.16 6.55 31.67
N LYS A 355 7.92 5.25 31.62
CA LYS A 355 8.92 4.19 31.78
C LYS A 355 8.75 3.23 30.62
N ILE A 356 9.74 3.08 29.75
CA ILE A 356 9.61 2.30 28.52
C ILE A 356 10.82 1.41 28.28
N GLN A 357 10.60 0.29 27.61
CA GLN A 357 11.66 -0.50 26.99
C GLN A 357 11.51 -0.40 25.48
N ILE A 358 12.63 -0.47 24.77
CA ILE A 358 12.70 -0.31 23.32
C ILE A 358 13.55 -1.46 22.77
N ALA A 359 13.07 -2.10 21.69
CA ALA A 359 13.86 -3.10 20.99
C ALA A 359 15.16 -2.51 20.44
N GLU A 360 16.22 -3.31 20.44
CA GLU A 360 17.55 -2.90 19.94
C GLU A 360 17.54 -2.63 18.42
N HIS A 361 16.71 -3.36 17.68
CA HIS A 361 16.61 -3.25 16.23
C HIS A 361 15.17 -2.91 15.80
N PRO A 362 14.98 -2.11 14.75
CA PRO A 362 13.66 -1.84 14.23
C PRO A 362 13.10 -3.10 13.56
N PHE A 363 11.79 -3.34 13.64
CA PHE A 363 11.15 -4.45 12.92
C PHE A 363 10.68 -4.09 11.52
N ALA A 364 10.59 -2.78 11.24
CA ALA A 364 10.23 -2.24 9.94
C ALA A 364 10.78 -0.80 9.79
N HIS A 365 10.83 -0.29 8.56
CA HIS A 365 11.10 1.12 8.31
C HIS A 365 10.38 1.59 7.03
N GLY A 366 10.05 2.87 7.00
CA GLY A 366 9.61 3.57 5.79
C GLY A 366 10.75 4.38 5.17
N SER A 367 10.39 5.33 4.31
CA SER A 367 11.31 6.32 3.74
C SER A 367 11.75 7.39 4.75
N GLU A 368 10.94 7.63 5.79
CA GLU A 368 11.19 8.69 6.77
C GLU A 368 11.52 8.18 8.17
N ARG A 369 10.96 7.05 8.59
CA ARG A 369 11.03 6.57 9.97
C ARG A 369 11.35 5.09 10.08
N LYS A 370 12.12 4.74 11.10
CA LYS A 370 12.29 3.39 11.64
C LYS A 370 11.16 3.08 12.62
N VAL A 371 10.82 1.82 12.75
CA VAL A 371 9.72 1.34 13.61
C VAL A 371 10.26 0.25 14.54
N PHE A 372 10.08 0.45 15.83
CA PHE A 372 10.57 -0.43 16.89
C PHE A 372 9.40 -0.98 17.72
N TYR A 373 9.56 -2.20 18.21
CA TYR A 373 8.75 -2.68 19.32
C TYR A 373 9.13 -1.88 20.56
N GLY A 374 8.14 -1.48 21.35
CA GLY A 374 8.35 -0.96 22.69
C GLY A 374 7.40 -1.60 23.69
N ASN A 375 7.73 -1.46 24.97
CA ASN A 375 6.88 -1.88 26.08
C ASN A 375 6.74 -0.70 27.04
N ASP A 376 5.50 -0.26 27.27
CA ASP A 376 5.19 0.83 28.19
C ASP A 376 4.92 0.30 29.60
N MET A 377 5.84 0.59 30.50
CA MET A 377 5.84 0.22 31.91
C MET A 377 5.36 1.37 32.81
N SER A 378 4.73 2.40 32.25
CA SER A 378 4.30 3.60 32.99
C SER A 378 3.09 3.35 33.89
N SER A 379 2.31 2.30 33.59
CA SER A 379 1.17 1.85 34.38
C SER A 379 1.48 0.55 35.13
N ASN A 380 0.62 0.14 36.07
CA ASN A 380 0.77 -1.13 36.79
C ASN A 380 0.67 -2.36 35.86
N SER A 381 0.11 -2.19 34.66
CA SER A 381 0.04 -3.22 33.63
C SER A 381 0.88 -2.79 32.43
N PRO A 382 2.02 -3.44 32.17
CA PRO A 382 2.82 -3.21 30.97
C PRO A 382 2.01 -3.38 29.69
N THR A 383 2.23 -2.52 28.70
CA THR A 383 1.55 -2.60 27.40
C THR A 383 2.54 -2.53 26.25
N ASP A 384 2.41 -3.46 25.30
CA ASP A 384 3.17 -3.40 24.06
C ASP A 384 2.73 -2.19 23.22
N ILE A 385 3.70 -1.50 22.64
CA ILE A 385 3.53 -0.28 21.87
C ILE A 385 4.43 -0.29 20.63
N VAL A 386 4.12 0.58 19.68
CA VAL A 386 4.96 0.80 18.50
C VAL A 386 5.62 2.17 18.61
N LEU A 387 6.96 2.18 18.55
CA LEU A 387 7.76 3.39 18.59
C LEU A 387 8.28 3.72 17.20
N LYS A 388 8.28 5.01 16.83
CA LYS A 388 8.75 5.47 15.52
C LYS A 388 9.83 6.53 15.70
N GLU A 389 10.94 6.36 14.99
CA GLU A 389 12.10 7.26 15.03
C GLU A 389 12.42 7.77 13.64
N TYR A 390 12.70 9.07 13.47
CA TYR A 390 13.10 9.62 12.17
C TYR A 390 14.51 9.14 11.74
N ILE A 391 14.63 8.79 10.45
CA ILE A 391 15.87 8.24 9.86
C ILE A 391 16.98 9.29 9.77
N ARG A 392 16.63 10.53 9.39
CA ARG A 392 17.58 11.65 9.29
C ARG A 392 17.52 12.45 10.59
N GLN A 393 18.34 12.09 11.56
CA GLN A 393 18.64 13.00 12.67
C GLN A 393 19.83 13.86 12.25
N ASN A 394 19.70 15.17 12.36
CA ASN A 394 20.85 16.06 12.35
C ASN A 394 21.82 15.57 13.43
N THR A 395 23.12 15.61 13.18
CA THR A 395 24.18 14.94 13.96
C THR A 395 24.31 15.38 15.43
N ASP A 396 23.44 16.30 15.90
CA ASP A 396 23.31 16.70 17.29
C ASP A 396 22.00 16.18 17.89
N ALA A 397 21.98 14.90 18.28
CA ALA A 397 20.86 14.21 18.92
C ALA A 397 20.41 14.88 20.24
N ALA A 398 21.29 15.67 20.87
CA ALA A 398 21.01 16.43 22.09
C ALA A 398 20.37 17.82 21.84
N SER A 399 20.21 18.26 20.59
CA SER A 399 19.70 19.60 20.29
C SER A 399 18.16 19.64 20.27
N ARG A 400 17.57 20.75 20.73
CA ARG A 400 16.13 21.06 20.56
C ARG A 400 15.67 20.90 19.09
N SER A 401 16.59 21.04 18.13
CA SER A 401 16.33 20.85 16.71
C SER A 401 15.91 19.42 16.33
N ALA A 402 16.35 18.40 17.07
CA ALA A 402 15.98 17.01 16.82
C ALA A 402 14.55 16.68 17.29
N ALA A 403 14.00 17.46 18.25
CA ALA A 403 12.66 17.26 18.81
C ALA A 403 11.53 17.88 17.97
N ILE A 404 11.84 18.91 17.16
CA ILE A 404 10.85 19.68 16.37
C ILE A 404 9.98 18.80 15.45
N PRO A 405 10.54 17.84 14.67
CA PRO A 405 9.71 17.00 13.80
C PRO A 405 8.71 16.13 14.57
N TYR A 406 9.08 15.67 15.77
CA TYR A 406 8.21 14.90 16.65
C TYR A 406 7.08 15.78 17.20
N GLU A 407 7.40 17.00 17.61
CA GLU A 407 6.43 17.98 18.10
C GLU A 407 5.36 18.29 17.03
N ILE A 408 5.81 18.67 15.83
CA ILE A 408 4.93 18.96 14.68
C ILE A 408 4.04 17.74 14.38
N ALA A 409 4.62 16.53 14.36
CA ALA A 409 3.85 15.31 14.10
C ALA A 409 2.79 15.06 15.18
N THR A 410 3.05 15.38 16.44
CA THR A 410 2.07 15.23 17.53
C THR A 410 0.93 16.21 17.38
N GLN A 411 1.23 17.49 17.15
CA GLN A 411 0.21 18.53 16.92
C GLN A 411 -0.69 18.15 15.73
N MET A 412 -0.08 17.76 14.59
CA MET A 412 -0.81 17.31 13.41
C MET A 412 -1.74 16.12 13.71
N GLN A 413 -1.27 15.13 14.48
CA GLN A 413 -2.08 13.97 14.85
C GLN A 413 -3.21 14.33 15.80
N THR A 414 -2.98 15.24 16.76
CA THR A 414 -4.06 15.73 17.64
C THR A 414 -5.13 16.49 16.85
N ILE A 415 -4.74 17.34 15.88
CA ILE A 415 -5.68 18.01 14.98
C ILE A 415 -6.44 16.99 14.12
N ALA A 416 -5.75 15.98 13.57
CA ALA A 416 -6.37 14.94 12.76
C ALA A 416 -7.39 14.12 13.57
N GLU A 417 -7.05 13.75 14.81
CA GLU A 417 -7.96 13.05 15.74
C GLU A 417 -9.21 13.89 16.04
N TYR A 418 -9.04 15.20 16.26
CA TYR A 418 -10.15 16.13 16.44
C TYR A 418 -11.05 16.23 15.19
N LEU A 419 -10.47 16.43 14.01
CA LEU A 419 -11.24 16.52 12.78
C LEU A 419 -11.99 15.21 12.46
N ALA A 420 -11.41 14.06 12.83
CA ALA A 420 -12.08 12.77 12.73
C ALA A 420 -13.30 12.66 13.65
N SER A 421 -13.21 13.15 14.88
CA SER A 421 -14.35 13.14 15.81
C SER A 421 -15.47 14.03 15.29
N VAL A 422 -15.15 15.23 14.80
CA VAL A 422 -16.11 16.14 14.16
C VAL A 422 -16.75 15.49 12.92
N PHE A 423 -15.97 14.84 12.08
CA PHE A 423 -16.45 14.12 10.90
C PHE A 423 -17.43 13.00 11.29
N ASN A 424 -17.06 12.17 12.26
CA ASN A 424 -17.90 11.07 12.74
C ASN A 424 -19.22 11.56 13.35
N VAL A 425 -19.19 12.67 14.09
CA VAL A 425 -20.41 13.33 14.61
C VAL A 425 -21.28 13.79 13.45
N CYS A 426 -20.70 14.44 12.44
CA CYS A 426 -21.45 14.90 11.26
C CYS A 426 -22.05 13.74 10.46
N LEU A 427 -21.33 12.62 10.31
CA LEU A 427 -21.86 11.41 9.67
C LEU A 427 -23.11 10.89 10.41
N LYS A 428 -23.04 10.81 11.74
CA LYS A 428 -24.16 10.36 12.56
C LYS A 428 -25.34 11.32 12.49
N GLU A 429 -25.11 12.59 12.78
CA GLU A 429 -26.18 13.56 13.04
C GLU A 429 -26.74 14.19 11.77
N LYS A 430 -25.91 14.44 10.75
CA LYS A 430 -26.33 15.11 9.52
C LYS A 430 -26.66 14.15 8.39
N ALA A 431 -25.92 13.05 8.29
CA ALA A 431 -26.14 12.05 7.23
C ALA A 431 -26.98 10.86 7.71
N GLY A 432 -27.28 10.73 9.01
CA GLY A 432 -28.07 9.64 9.56
C GLY A 432 -27.38 8.27 9.51
N ILE A 433 -26.06 8.25 9.28
CA ILE A 433 -25.28 7.02 9.14
C ILE A 433 -24.83 6.58 10.53
N ILE A 434 -25.43 5.52 11.07
CA ILE A 434 -25.10 5.03 12.42
C ILE A 434 -23.93 4.01 12.42
N PRO A 435 -23.05 4.01 13.44
CA PRO A 435 -21.83 3.18 13.43
C PRO A 435 -22.12 1.68 13.38
N GLU A 436 -23.19 1.22 14.03
CA GLU A 436 -23.53 -0.21 14.17
C GLU A 436 -23.65 -0.94 12.83
N ASN A 437 -24.05 -0.23 11.77
CA ASN A 437 -24.23 -0.79 10.43
C ASN A 437 -23.20 -0.28 9.41
N HIS A 438 -22.35 0.69 9.79
CA HIS A 438 -21.48 1.42 8.86
C HIS A 438 -20.11 1.76 9.46
N LEU A 439 -19.55 0.86 10.28
CA LEU A 439 -18.25 1.05 10.94
C LEU A 439 -17.12 1.41 9.95
N GLU A 440 -17.21 0.95 8.70
CA GLU A 440 -16.28 1.24 7.60
C GLU A 440 -16.23 2.72 7.20
N LEU A 441 -17.28 3.49 7.51
CA LEU A 441 -17.35 4.92 7.20
C LEU A 441 -16.81 5.80 8.34
N TYR A 442 -16.58 5.24 9.53
CA TYR A 442 -16.12 5.96 10.70
C TYR A 442 -14.59 5.97 10.80
N ILE A 443 -14.02 7.15 11.05
CA ILE A 443 -12.58 7.32 11.12
C ILE A 443 -12.12 7.18 12.57
N LYS A 444 -11.16 6.28 12.82
CA LYS A 444 -10.46 6.18 14.10
C LYS A 444 -8.97 6.38 13.87
N PHE A 445 -8.38 7.33 14.60
CA PHE A 445 -6.93 7.49 14.66
C PHE A 445 -6.37 6.77 15.87
N LEU A 446 -5.17 6.21 15.72
CA LEU A 446 -4.40 5.74 16.86
C LEU A 446 -3.91 6.97 17.63
N LYS A 447 -4.05 6.95 18.95
CA LYS A 447 -3.53 8.01 19.81
C LYS A 447 -2.01 8.10 19.64
N VAL A 448 -1.53 9.20 19.07
CA VAL A 448 -0.09 9.46 18.90
C VAL A 448 0.39 10.35 20.04
N GLN A 449 1.47 9.94 20.69
CA GLN A 449 2.15 10.72 21.71
C GLN A 449 3.64 10.73 21.41
N VAL A 450 4.29 11.84 21.74
CA VAL A 450 5.75 11.91 21.66
C VAL A 450 6.35 11.59 23.01
N LYS A 451 7.40 10.78 22.97
CA LYS A 451 8.15 10.38 24.15
C LYS A 451 9.50 11.07 24.11
N ILE A 452 9.81 11.73 25.21
CA ILE A 452 11.13 12.31 25.45
C ILE A 452 11.82 11.36 26.43
N ILE A 453 12.93 10.76 25.99
CA ILE A 453 13.77 9.89 26.84
C ILE A 453 14.85 10.74 27.47
N PHE A 454 15.09 10.55 28.76
CA PHE A 454 16.19 11.21 29.47
C PHE A 454 17.37 10.24 29.58
N GLU A 455 18.55 10.65 29.13
CA GLU A 455 19.79 9.94 29.43
C GLU A 455 20.36 10.46 30.76
N GLY A 456 20.50 9.59 31.75
CA GLY A 456 21.10 9.91 33.05
C GLY A 456 20.19 9.65 34.26
N ASP A 457 20.82 9.52 35.43
CA ASP A 457 20.15 9.28 36.71
C ASP A 457 19.49 10.56 37.25
N GLU A 458 18.46 10.36 38.06
CA GLU A 458 17.57 11.37 38.63
C GLU A 458 18.31 12.56 39.25
N ASN A 459 18.48 13.68 38.51
CA ASN A 459 18.44 15.08 38.96
C ASN A 459 19.01 16.04 37.90
N TYR A 460 18.17 16.99 37.45
CA TYR A 460 18.46 18.15 36.59
C TYR A 460 18.86 17.92 35.13
N PRO A 461 18.24 18.64 34.17
CA PRO A 461 18.99 19.15 33.03
C PRO A 461 19.83 20.33 33.51
N VAL A 462 21.14 20.13 33.58
CA VAL A 462 22.09 21.25 33.58
C VAL A 462 22.11 21.79 32.14
N PRO A 463 21.76 23.06 31.90
CA PRO A 463 22.03 23.68 30.61
C PRO A 463 23.54 23.86 30.52
N LEU A 464 24.19 23.12 29.62
CA LEU A 464 25.56 23.45 29.21
C LEU A 464 25.46 24.62 28.24
N SER A 465 26.14 25.71 28.63
CA SER A 465 26.28 27.02 28.01
C SER A 465 26.68 27.01 26.55
#